data_AF-A0A6H9XGW5-F1
#
_entry.id   AF-A0A6H9XGW5-F1
#
_cell.length_a   1.000
_cell.length_b   1.000
_cell.length_c   1.000
_cell.angle_alpha   90.00
_cell.angle_beta   90.00
_cell.angle_gamma   90.00
#
_symmetry.space_group_name_H-M   'P 1'
#
loop_
_entity.id
_entity.type
_entity.pdbx_description
1 polymer ?
#
loop_
_entity_poly.entity_id
_entity_poly.type
_entity_poly.pdbx_seq_one_letter_code
_entity_poly.pdbx_strand_id
1 'polypeptide(L)'
;MAGAFSFASFSRTAGRNGGWGIGELKGDITLDQAHRLRELIPSSINDGVDPGNYPSKEVVAQLTRRFAWLPNGDAGPGFSFYASAQAGKDSTNRPGNVFTFVQVCDDDSMGVYQPTEFLYSEEIPIPFGKNQVDRAEIPERLMLPGPITPEVLDHFLDGWSGRSPLPLYFQAVTPADRRRLAQAIAAATAIKQVVLACPLAESALWVAAVARSTAYSRDFSFSTFETADRIEYILRAGCKLSIVDVAHAHHVAPKVAAMDALFIRSDDPDWAELESYESNENSDLLSMEIPSLDAGPMGGAAADLAAGGGLLPGAELSTVDLTKLPELSTLSEQSVLDYRLQPALGGATTDSLQQNFNTQTMPLNSRVMGLEEFERQIIESPEIYSYLRILNELDDNLTSWAAKLVRVHELLTLDPNDATGLHVRSAFLALVLLEGVPQYWSGVHSFVHLTAEEKTTLVTTAKNYVVQLLMTYQLSRDNWEQRISETNTYYDNLDLVGLLEAVKTQVLAELKTESVHHHPPQY
;
A
#
# COMPACT_ATOMS: atom_id res chain seq x y z
N MET A 1 -10.22 22.84 26.65
CA MET A 1 -10.15 22.26 25.31
C MET A 1 -8.74 22.53 24.81
N ALA A 2 -7.97 21.54 24.34
CA ALA A 2 -6.52 21.74 24.15
C ALA A 2 -6.04 21.84 22.68
N GLY A 3 -6.92 22.16 21.72
CA GLY A 3 -6.52 22.55 20.37
C GLY A 3 -5.77 21.47 19.57
N ALA A 4 -4.97 21.91 18.60
CA ALA A 4 -4.25 21.02 17.68
C ALA A 4 -2.95 21.62 17.12
N PHE A 5 -2.03 20.77 16.66
CA PHE A 5 -0.83 21.19 15.92
C PHE A 5 -0.41 20.21 14.82
N SER A 6 0.41 20.68 13.88
CA SER A 6 1.10 19.82 12.92
C SER A 6 2.61 19.73 13.17
N PHE A 7 3.21 18.61 12.78
CA PHE A 7 4.66 18.41 12.80
C PHE A 7 5.11 17.66 11.54
N ALA A 8 6.15 18.18 10.86
CA ALA A 8 6.73 17.60 9.65
C ALA A 8 8.13 18.18 9.36
N SER A 9 8.81 17.65 8.33
CA SER A 9 9.94 18.35 7.68
C SER A 9 9.40 19.36 6.67
N PHE A 10 9.71 20.63 6.92
CA PHE A 10 9.06 21.79 6.33
C PHE A 10 10.06 22.66 5.53
N SER A 11 9.61 23.29 4.44
CA SER A 11 10.47 24.22 3.69
C SER A 11 10.85 25.47 4.49
N ARG A 12 12.04 25.98 4.18
CA ARG A 12 12.45 27.32 4.59
C ARG A 12 11.61 28.38 3.88
N THR A 13 11.06 29.31 4.64
CA THR A 13 10.35 30.50 4.13
C THR A 13 10.94 31.75 4.79
N ALA A 14 10.43 32.94 4.46
CA ALA A 14 10.89 34.19 5.08
C ALA A 14 10.64 34.25 6.61
N GLY A 15 9.66 33.50 7.13
CA GLY A 15 9.32 33.44 8.55
C GLY A 15 9.62 32.10 9.24
N ARG A 16 10.13 31.09 8.54
CA ARG A 16 10.35 29.74 9.09
C ARG A 16 11.69 29.16 8.62
N ASN A 17 12.51 28.70 9.57
CA ASN A 17 13.69 27.89 9.25
C ASN A 17 13.24 26.53 8.70
N GLY A 18 13.85 26.09 7.61
CA GLY A 18 13.54 24.78 7.03
C GLY A 18 14.09 23.63 7.88
N GLY A 19 13.44 22.47 7.82
CA GLY A 19 13.77 21.30 8.63
C GLY A 19 12.55 20.76 9.38
N TRP A 20 12.79 19.82 10.29
CA TRP A 20 11.76 19.27 11.16
C TRP A 20 11.31 20.27 12.22
N GLY A 21 10.00 20.49 12.34
CA GLY A 21 9.46 21.45 13.30
C GLY A 21 7.95 21.40 13.40
N ILE A 22 7.42 22.18 14.34
CA ILE A 22 5.98 22.42 14.48
C ILE A 22 5.54 23.36 13.35
N GLY A 23 4.41 23.04 12.73
CA GLY A 23 3.81 23.78 11.63
C GLY A 23 2.77 24.78 12.11
N GLU A 24 1.50 24.45 11.88
CA GLU A 24 0.36 25.21 12.38
C GLU A 24 0.04 24.82 13.83
N LEU A 25 -0.47 25.78 14.61
CA LEU A 25 -1.08 25.56 15.92
C LEU A 25 -2.50 26.18 15.89
N LYS A 26 -3.47 25.51 16.50
CA LYS A 26 -4.88 25.90 16.59
C LYS A 26 -5.38 25.76 18.04
N GLY A 27 -6.38 26.56 18.41
CA GLY A 27 -6.93 26.56 19.76
C GLY A 27 -5.92 27.00 20.84
N ASP A 28 -6.12 26.53 22.07
CA ASP A 28 -5.38 27.00 23.25
C ASP A 28 -4.01 26.32 23.47
N ILE A 29 -3.54 25.47 22.55
CA ILE A 29 -2.27 24.75 22.70
C ILE A 29 -1.06 25.69 22.68
N THR A 30 -0.17 25.52 23.65
CA THR A 30 1.08 26.29 23.71
C THR A 30 2.20 25.63 22.91
N LEU A 31 3.13 26.44 22.39
CA LEU A 31 4.32 25.94 21.67
C LEU A 31 5.20 25.03 22.55
N ASP A 32 5.27 25.30 23.85
CA ASP A 32 6.01 24.51 24.84
C ASP A 32 5.37 23.12 25.06
N GLN A 33 4.03 23.06 25.16
CA GLN A 33 3.27 21.82 25.23
C GLN A 33 3.43 20.99 23.94
N ALA A 34 3.29 21.61 22.77
CA ALA A 34 3.54 20.96 21.49
C ALA A 34 5.00 20.47 21.36
N HIS A 35 5.98 21.18 21.94
CA HIS A 35 7.37 20.75 21.97
C HIS A 35 7.65 19.54 22.86
N ARG A 36 6.85 19.29 23.92
CA ARG A 36 6.86 18.04 24.69
C ARG A 36 6.13 16.92 23.96
N LEU A 37 4.90 17.17 23.49
CA LEU A 37 4.08 16.17 22.80
C LEU A 37 4.68 15.64 21.50
N ARG A 38 5.57 16.39 20.83
CA ARG A 38 6.25 15.93 19.61
C ARG A 38 7.18 14.73 19.82
N GLU A 39 7.61 14.43 21.05
CA GLU A 39 8.53 13.31 21.30
C GLU A 39 7.84 11.95 21.04
N LEU A 40 6.52 11.90 21.24
CA LEU A 40 5.66 10.75 20.91
C LEU A 40 5.43 10.55 19.40
N ILE A 41 5.87 11.49 18.55
CA ILE A 41 5.72 11.42 17.09
C ILE A 41 6.81 10.50 16.50
N PRO A 42 6.48 9.60 15.54
CA PRO A 42 7.46 8.81 14.83
C PRO A 42 8.36 9.68 13.93
N SER A 43 9.67 9.42 13.95
CA SER A 43 10.63 10.02 13.01
C SER A 43 10.57 9.44 11.60
N SER A 44 9.99 8.25 11.45
CA SER A 44 9.71 7.59 10.17
C SER A 44 8.50 6.66 10.29
N ILE A 45 7.78 6.47 9.19
CA ILE A 45 6.84 5.36 9.01
C ILE A 45 7.37 4.59 7.79
N ASN A 46 7.86 3.38 8.03
CA ASN A 46 8.38 2.50 7.00
C ASN A 46 7.74 1.13 7.17
N ASP A 47 6.86 0.80 6.23
CA ASP A 47 6.12 -0.45 6.06
C ASP A 47 6.72 -1.31 4.92
N GLY A 48 7.89 -0.93 4.41
CA GLY A 48 8.51 -1.56 3.23
C GLY A 48 7.93 -1.11 1.89
N VAL A 49 6.89 -0.26 1.87
CA VAL A 49 6.29 0.26 0.65
C VAL A 49 6.98 1.56 0.24
N ASP A 50 7.54 1.60 -0.97
CA ASP A 50 7.98 2.85 -1.60
C ASP A 50 6.82 3.45 -2.43
N PRO A 51 6.16 4.53 -1.99
CA PRO A 51 5.18 5.26 -2.80
C PRO A 51 5.77 5.92 -4.05
N GLY A 52 7.09 6.00 -4.16
CA GLY A 52 7.78 6.77 -5.18
C GLY A 52 7.66 8.28 -4.97
N ASN A 53 8.06 9.05 -5.99
CA ASN A 53 8.13 10.50 -5.91
C ASN A 53 6.77 11.20 -6.10
N TYR A 54 5.87 10.57 -6.85
CA TYR A 54 4.57 11.13 -7.26
C TYR A 54 3.46 10.05 -7.20
N PRO A 55 3.20 9.47 -6.01
CA PRO A 55 2.11 8.51 -5.85
C PRO A 55 0.76 9.11 -6.25
N SER A 56 -0.13 8.27 -6.77
CA SER A 56 -1.53 8.67 -6.96
C SER A 56 -2.21 8.88 -5.59
N LYS A 57 -3.38 9.53 -5.57
CA LYS A 57 -4.13 9.74 -4.32
C LYS A 57 -4.53 8.41 -3.67
N GLU A 58 -4.80 7.41 -4.49
CA GLU A 58 -5.18 6.05 -4.09
C GLU A 58 -3.98 5.34 -3.44
N VAL A 59 -2.78 5.48 -4.00
CA VAL A 59 -1.53 4.99 -3.39
C VAL A 59 -1.29 5.68 -2.04
N VAL A 60 -1.32 7.02 -1.97
CA VAL A 60 -1.17 7.76 -0.70
C VAL A 60 -2.22 7.35 0.33
N ALA A 61 -3.46 7.11 -0.12
CA ALA A 61 -4.55 6.69 0.76
C ALA A 61 -4.31 5.31 1.39
N GLN A 62 -3.59 4.41 0.70
CA GLN A 62 -3.27 3.04 1.13
C GLN A 62 -1.96 2.90 1.92
N LEU A 63 -1.09 3.92 1.95
CA LEU A 63 0.14 3.89 2.76
C LEU A 63 -0.19 3.69 4.25
N THR A 64 0.67 2.97 4.97
CA THR A 64 0.50 2.75 6.41
C THR A 64 0.39 4.07 7.14
N ARG A 65 -0.62 4.16 8.01
CA ARG A 65 -0.87 5.30 8.88
C ARG A 65 -0.69 4.84 10.32
N ARG A 66 0.05 5.62 11.10
CA ARG A 66 0.11 5.44 12.55
C ARG A 66 -0.90 6.39 13.18
N PHE A 67 -1.96 5.82 13.75
CA PHE A 67 -2.82 6.54 14.68
C PHE A 67 -2.46 6.15 16.10
N ALA A 68 -2.49 7.10 17.04
CA ALA A 68 -2.29 6.79 18.45
C ALA A 68 -3.15 7.68 19.33
N TRP A 69 -3.66 7.13 20.43
CA TRP A 69 -4.32 7.84 21.50
C TRP A 69 -3.51 7.61 22.78
N LEU A 70 -2.82 8.64 23.26
CA LEU A 70 -1.79 8.49 24.30
C LEU A 70 -2.00 9.53 25.42
N PRO A 71 -1.71 9.19 26.68
CA PRO A 71 -1.68 10.17 27.76
C PRO A 71 -0.70 11.31 27.46
N ASN A 72 -1.07 12.54 27.84
CA ASN A 72 -0.21 13.72 27.65
C ASN A 72 1.02 13.71 28.58
N GLY A 73 0.98 12.97 29.69
CA GLY A 73 2.11 12.81 30.63
C GLY A 73 2.65 14.15 31.14
N ASP A 74 3.96 14.35 31.06
CA ASP A 74 4.63 15.59 31.48
C ASP A 74 4.26 16.82 30.61
N ALA A 75 3.52 16.64 29.50
CA ALA A 75 3.00 17.75 28.72
C ALA A 75 1.73 18.39 29.32
N GLY A 76 0.98 17.66 30.17
CA GLY A 76 -0.26 18.15 30.79
C GLY A 76 -1.26 17.03 31.13
N PRO A 77 -2.45 17.38 31.66
CA PRO A 77 -3.54 16.43 31.86
C PRO A 77 -4.13 15.98 30.51
N GLY A 78 -4.93 14.90 30.54
CA GLY A 78 -5.65 14.40 29.37
C GLY A 78 -4.79 13.58 28.41
N PHE A 79 -5.24 13.54 27.15
CA PHE A 79 -4.70 12.68 26.10
C PHE A 79 -4.49 13.45 24.78
N SER A 80 -3.69 12.88 23.89
CA SER A 80 -3.48 13.39 22.53
C SER A 80 -3.81 12.32 21.50
N PHE A 81 -4.57 12.70 20.48
CA PHE A 81 -4.80 11.92 19.26
C PHE A 81 -3.76 12.31 18.21
N TYR A 82 -2.91 11.35 17.84
CA TYR A 82 -1.90 11.49 16.81
C TYR A 82 -2.38 10.78 15.55
N ALA A 83 -2.28 11.46 14.40
CA ALA A 83 -2.43 10.85 13.09
C ALA A 83 -1.20 11.17 12.24
N SER A 84 -0.36 10.16 12.03
CA SER A 84 0.91 10.28 11.31
C SER A 84 0.85 9.48 10.00
N ALA A 85 1.27 10.09 8.89
CA ALA A 85 1.33 9.48 7.57
C ALA A 85 2.64 9.82 6.85
N GLN A 86 3.07 8.95 5.93
CA GLN A 86 4.19 9.24 5.04
C GLN A 86 3.89 10.49 4.19
N ALA A 87 4.83 11.43 4.14
CA ALA A 87 4.71 12.70 3.43
C ALA A 87 5.75 12.86 2.30
N GLY A 88 6.37 11.75 1.89
CA GLY A 88 7.35 11.70 0.81
C GLY A 88 8.72 12.25 1.21
N LYS A 89 9.25 13.19 0.42
CA LYS A 89 10.56 13.79 0.65
C LYS A 89 10.52 14.94 1.66
N ASP A 90 11.58 15.02 2.45
CA ASP A 90 11.81 16.01 3.47
C ASP A 90 12.28 17.35 2.85
N SER A 91 12.39 18.38 3.68
CA SER A 91 12.83 19.72 3.23
C SER A 91 14.20 19.74 2.55
N THR A 92 15.07 18.78 2.88
CA THR A 92 16.43 18.56 2.33
C THR A 92 16.47 17.57 1.16
N ASN A 93 15.30 17.14 0.65
CA ASN A 93 15.11 16.21 -0.46
C ASN A 93 15.47 14.73 -0.14
N ARG A 94 15.56 14.36 1.14
CA ARG A 94 15.75 12.98 1.60
C ARG A 94 14.38 12.28 1.71
N PRO A 95 14.25 10.97 1.43
CA PRO A 95 13.02 10.23 1.69
C PRO A 95 12.73 10.12 3.20
N GLY A 96 11.49 9.79 3.56
CA GLY A 96 11.09 9.53 4.95
C GLY A 96 10.55 10.73 5.72
N ASN A 97 9.99 11.73 5.04
CA ASN A 97 9.20 12.76 5.71
C ASN A 97 7.91 12.14 6.26
N VAL A 98 7.49 12.55 7.44
CA VAL A 98 6.23 12.14 8.08
C VAL A 98 5.48 13.40 8.43
N PHE A 99 4.25 13.53 7.92
CA PHE A 99 3.34 14.57 8.39
C PHE A 99 2.53 13.98 9.53
N THR A 100 2.48 14.70 10.66
CA THR A 100 1.65 14.32 11.80
C THR A 100 0.73 15.46 12.17
N PHE A 101 -0.57 15.16 12.20
CA PHE A 101 -1.58 15.95 12.89
C PHE A 101 -1.69 15.46 14.34
N VAL A 102 -1.80 16.38 15.29
CA VAL A 102 -2.05 16.06 16.70
C VAL A 102 -3.19 16.93 17.21
N GLN A 103 -4.27 16.31 17.70
CA GLN A 103 -5.30 16.98 18.48
C GLN A 103 -5.08 16.67 19.96
N VAL A 104 -5.00 17.71 20.80
CA VAL A 104 -4.79 17.55 22.24
C VAL A 104 -6.12 17.76 22.96
N CYS A 105 -6.41 16.90 23.92
CA CYS A 105 -7.60 16.92 24.75
C CYS A 105 -7.17 17.03 26.22
N ASP A 106 -7.88 17.83 27.02
CA ASP A 106 -7.62 17.94 28.47
C ASP A 106 -8.20 16.76 29.26
N ASP A 107 -9.04 15.98 28.59
CA ASP A 107 -9.83 14.87 29.08
C ASP A 107 -9.48 13.55 28.36
N ASP A 108 -10.18 12.49 28.75
CA ASP A 108 -10.09 11.11 28.27
C ASP A 108 -10.99 10.85 27.04
N SER A 109 -11.51 11.90 26.40
CA SER A 109 -12.45 11.82 25.27
C SER A 109 -12.04 12.68 24.08
N MET A 110 -12.63 12.42 22.91
CA MET A 110 -12.65 13.37 21.79
C MET A 110 -14.02 14.04 21.65
N GLY A 111 -14.65 14.36 22.79
CA GLY A 111 -15.98 14.96 22.87
C GLY A 111 -17.07 13.89 22.95
N VAL A 112 -17.97 13.86 21.98
CA VAL A 112 -19.07 12.85 21.92
C VAL A 112 -18.65 11.54 21.25
N TYR A 113 -17.49 11.53 20.59
CA TYR A 113 -16.94 10.39 19.86
C TYR A 113 -15.73 9.82 20.56
N GLN A 114 -15.52 8.51 20.37
CA GLN A 114 -14.35 7.78 20.83
C GLN A 114 -13.15 8.02 19.91
N PRO A 115 -11.90 8.01 20.41
CA PRO A 115 -10.72 8.23 19.56
C PRO A 115 -10.59 7.21 18.42
N THR A 116 -11.12 6.01 18.58
CA THR A 116 -11.15 4.97 17.54
C THR A 116 -12.12 5.26 16.40
N GLU A 117 -13.14 6.11 16.60
CA GLU A 117 -14.07 6.51 15.56
C GLU A 117 -13.44 7.50 14.57
N PHE A 118 -12.38 8.21 14.95
CA PHE A 118 -11.67 9.16 14.08
C PHE A 118 -10.57 8.51 13.21
N LEU A 119 -10.31 7.22 13.36
CA LEU A 119 -9.34 6.49 12.56
C LEU A 119 -9.73 6.55 11.07
N TYR A 120 -8.82 7.04 10.22
CA TYR A 120 -9.06 7.32 8.79
C TYR A 120 -10.17 8.35 8.49
N SER A 121 -10.51 9.27 9.41
CA SER A 121 -11.37 10.43 9.11
C SER A 121 -10.82 11.26 7.93
N GLU A 122 -11.74 11.76 7.09
CA GLU A 122 -11.41 12.60 5.92
C GLU A 122 -10.90 14.00 6.30
N GLU A 123 -11.16 14.45 7.53
CA GLU A 123 -10.63 15.72 8.06
C GLU A 123 -9.15 15.64 8.44
N ILE A 124 -8.57 14.44 8.50
CA ILE A 124 -7.16 14.24 8.84
C ILE A 124 -6.29 14.55 7.62
N PRO A 125 -5.45 15.60 7.66
CA PRO A 125 -4.62 15.98 6.53
C PRO A 125 -3.51 14.94 6.28
N ILE A 126 -3.45 14.44 5.04
CA ILE A 126 -2.44 13.50 4.53
C ILE A 126 -1.63 14.10 3.37
N PRO A 127 -0.93 15.23 3.57
CA PRO A 127 -0.21 15.92 2.50
C PRO A 127 1.00 15.10 2.04
N PHE A 128 1.11 14.85 0.73
CA PHE A 128 2.26 14.16 0.16
C PHE A 128 3.14 15.10 -0.66
N GLY A 129 4.42 15.17 -0.31
CA GLY A 129 5.42 16.00 -0.95
C GLY A 129 5.47 17.44 -0.42
N LYS A 130 6.66 18.03 -0.53
CA LYS A 130 7.07 19.34 0.01
C LYS A 130 6.02 20.45 -0.10
N ASN A 131 5.49 20.68 -1.32
CA ASN A 131 4.52 21.75 -1.58
C ASN A 131 3.15 21.54 -0.90
N GLN A 132 2.73 20.29 -0.69
CA GLN A 132 1.49 19.99 0.03
C GLN A 132 1.73 20.13 1.54
N VAL A 133 2.85 19.59 2.05
CA VAL A 133 3.25 19.71 3.46
C VAL A 133 3.33 21.17 3.90
N ASP A 134 3.94 22.04 3.09
CA ASP A 134 4.06 23.47 3.40
C ASP A 134 2.73 24.25 3.40
N ARG A 135 1.68 23.69 2.79
CA ARG A 135 0.36 24.31 2.64
C ARG A 135 -0.75 23.54 3.37
N ALA A 136 -0.39 22.54 4.17
CA ALA A 136 -1.34 21.73 4.90
C ALA A 136 -1.94 22.54 6.04
N GLU A 137 -3.22 22.87 5.91
CA GLU A 137 -4.05 23.42 6.98
C GLU A 137 -4.54 22.27 7.86
N ILE A 138 -4.63 22.51 9.17
CA ILE A 138 -5.18 21.52 10.13
C ILE A 138 -6.52 21.99 10.70
N PRO A 139 -7.45 21.06 10.97
CA PRO A 139 -8.62 21.37 11.79
C PRO A 139 -8.18 21.67 13.22
N GLU A 140 -8.90 22.56 13.92
CA GLU A 140 -8.70 22.77 15.36
C GLU A 140 -9.18 21.56 16.18
N ARG A 141 -10.18 20.85 15.65
CA ARG A 141 -10.77 19.64 16.21
C ARG A 141 -11.40 18.82 15.08
N LEU A 142 -11.26 17.50 15.13
CA LEU A 142 -12.02 16.57 14.30
C LEU A 142 -13.48 16.50 14.76
N MET A 143 -14.39 16.55 13.80
CA MET A 143 -15.85 16.54 13.96
C MET A 143 -16.51 15.42 13.13
N LEU A 144 -15.84 14.91 12.10
CA LEU A 144 -16.31 13.86 11.22
C LEU A 144 -15.62 12.52 11.55
N PRO A 145 -16.36 11.48 11.99
CA PRO A 145 -15.82 10.13 12.13
C PRO A 145 -15.30 9.55 10.80
N GLY A 146 -14.40 8.59 10.91
CA GLY A 146 -13.88 7.79 9.80
C GLY A 146 -14.78 6.60 9.43
N PRO A 147 -14.30 5.72 8.54
CA PRO A 147 -15.09 4.66 7.93
C PRO A 147 -15.27 3.39 8.78
N ILE A 148 -14.73 3.35 10.01
CA ILE A 148 -14.86 2.18 10.91
C ILE A 148 -16.20 2.26 11.66
N THR A 149 -17.27 1.82 11.00
CA THR A 149 -18.60 1.71 11.61
C THR A 149 -18.73 0.43 12.44
N PRO A 150 -19.77 0.30 13.30
CA PRO A 150 -20.07 -0.95 14.00
C PRO A 150 -20.22 -2.16 13.07
N GLU A 151 -20.84 -1.97 11.90
CA GLU A 151 -21.00 -3.01 10.85
C GLU A 151 -19.66 -3.45 10.25
N VAL A 152 -18.74 -2.50 10.00
CA VAL A 152 -17.37 -2.80 9.55
C VAL A 152 -16.61 -3.61 10.63
N LEU A 153 -16.82 -3.29 11.91
CA LEU A 153 -16.24 -4.07 13.02
C LEU A 153 -16.86 -5.46 13.16
N ASP A 154 -18.18 -5.62 13.01
CA ASP A 154 -18.79 -6.94 13.05
C ASP A 154 -18.33 -7.82 11.88
N HIS A 155 -18.20 -7.27 10.66
CA HIS A 155 -17.56 -8.00 9.55
C HIS A 155 -16.09 -8.36 9.80
N PHE A 156 -15.32 -7.50 10.47
CA PHE A 156 -13.94 -7.82 10.85
C PHE A 156 -13.86 -8.92 11.90
N LEU A 157 -14.78 -8.91 12.86
CA LEU A 157 -14.83 -9.84 14.01
C LEU A 157 -15.40 -11.21 13.65
N ASP A 158 -16.47 -11.27 12.87
CA ASP A 158 -17.18 -12.52 12.51
C ASP A 158 -16.74 -13.08 11.15
N GLY A 159 -15.99 -12.30 10.37
CA GLY A 159 -15.69 -12.58 8.98
C GLY A 159 -16.88 -12.33 8.04
N TRP A 160 -16.72 -12.78 6.79
CA TRP A 160 -17.74 -12.66 5.74
C TRP A 160 -17.54 -13.75 4.68
N SER A 161 -18.49 -13.87 3.75
CA SER A 161 -18.38 -14.72 2.57
C SER A 161 -18.45 -13.91 1.28
N GLY A 162 -17.68 -14.30 0.27
CA GLY A 162 -17.66 -13.63 -1.04
C GLY A 162 -16.80 -12.35 -1.06
N ARG A 163 -17.31 -11.30 -1.73
CA ARG A 163 -16.59 -10.03 -1.89
C ARG A 163 -16.39 -9.35 -0.54
N SER A 164 -15.23 -8.74 -0.31
CA SER A 164 -14.99 -7.95 0.91
C SER A 164 -16.04 -6.84 1.07
N PRO A 165 -16.74 -6.77 2.22
CA PRO A 165 -17.63 -5.66 2.56
C PRO A 165 -16.86 -4.47 3.15
N LEU A 166 -15.55 -4.61 3.39
CA LEU A 166 -14.76 -3.62 4.09
C LEU A 166 -14.39 -2.41 3.20
N PRO A 167 -14.28 -1.20 3.77
CA PRO A 167 -13.83 0.01 3.07
C PRO A 167 -12.47 -0.13 2.36
N LEU A 168 -12.18 0.79 1.43
CA LEU A 168 -10.95 0.82 0.61
C LEU A 168 -9.66 0.63 1.42
N TYR A 169 -9.58 1.23 2.62
CA TYR A 169 -8.40 1.16 3.50
C TYR A 169 -8.11 -0.26 4.05
N PHE A 170 -9.09 -1.16 4.01
CA PHE A 170 -9.05 -2.48 4.63
C PHE A 170 -9.22 -3.61 3.60
N GLN A 171 -9.05 -3.34 2.30
CA GLN A 171 -9.24 -4.36 1.24
C GLN A 171 -8.26 -5.53 1.32
N ALA A 172 -7.10 -5.36 1.95
CA ALA A 172 -6.13 -6.43 2.18
C ALA A 172 -6.46 -7.34 3.38
N VAL A 173 -7.52 -7.04 4.15
CA VAL A 173 -7.96 -7.86 5.28
C VAL A 173 -8.74 -9.08 4.76
N THR A 174 -8.45 -10.24 5.33
CA THR A 174 -9.08 -11.52 4.97
C THR A 174 -10.20 -11.90 5.96
N PRO A 175 -11.24 -12.64 5.52
CA PRO A 175 -12.30 -13.10 6.41
C PRO A 175 -11.76 -14.17 7.37
N ALA A 176 -11.96 -13.94 8.68
CA ALA A 176 -11.66 -14.89 9.75
C ALA A 176 -12.49 -14.52 11.00
N ASP A 177 -12.77 -15.49 11.86
CA ASP A 177 -13.31 -15.23 13.20
C ASP A 177 -12.20 -14.69 14.10
N ARG A 178 -12.39 -13.46 14.60
CA ARG A 178 -11.49 -12.73 15.49
C ARG A 178 -12.18 -12.36 16.81
N ARG A 179 -13.47 -12.68 16.99
CA ARG A 179 -14.30 -12.15 18.10
C ARG A 179 -13.77 -12.56 19.47
N ARG A 180 -13.46 -13.85 19.65
CA ARG A 180 -12.89 -14.35 20.92
C ARG A 180 -11.54 -13.69 21.22
N LEU A 181 -10.67 -13.56 20.22
CA LEU A 181 -9.34 -12.99 20.42
C LEU A 181 -9.40 -11.50 20.78
N ALA A 182 -10.30 -10.72 20.17
CA ALA A 182 -10.51 -9.32 20.54
C ALA A 182 -10.99 -9.17 22.00
N GLN A 183 -11.86 -10.07 22.48
CA GLN A 183 -12.31 -10.12 23.87
C GLN A 183 -11.18 -10.50 24.84
N ALA A 184 -10.40 -11.54 24.52
CA ALA A 184 -9.25 -11.95 25.31
C ALA A 184 -8.17 -10.84 25.44
N ILE A 185 -7.89 -10.15 24.33
CA ILE A 185 -6.98 -8.99 24.32
C ILE A 185 -7.54 -7.87 25.20
N ALA A 186 -8.85 -7.58 25.13
CA ALA A 186 -9.48 -6.55 25.97
C ALA A 186 -9.32 -6.85 27.47
N ALA A 187 -9.62 -8.08 27.90
CA ALA A 187 -9.40 -8.53 29.28
C ALA A 187 -7.92 -8.40 29.70
N ALA A 188 -6.98 -8.77 28.83
CA ALA A 188 -5.56 -8.58 29.09
C ALA A 188 -5.16 -7.10 29.22
N THR A 189 -5.71 -6.19 28.40
CA THR A 189 -5.40 -4.73 28.48
C THR A 189 -5.88 -4.04 29.75
N ALA A 190 -6.82 -4.65 30.49
CA ALA A 190 -7.23 -4.17 31.81
C ALA A 190 -6.14 -4.41 32.87
N ILE A 191 -5.28 -5.42 32.68
CA ILE A 191 -4.30 -5.90 33.66
C ILE A 191 -2.86 -5.55 33.26
N LYS A 192 -2.51 -5.71 31.98
CA LYS A 192 -1.17 -5.45 31.43
C LYS A 192 -1.21 -4.52 30.22
N GLN A 193 -0.06 -3.95 29.89
CA GLN A 193 0.15 -3.38 28.55
C GLN A 193 0.33 -4.54 27.55
N VAL A 194 -0.26 -4.40 26.37
CA VAL A 194 -0.31 -5.44 25.34
C VAL A 194 0.34 -4.93 24.06
N VAL A 195 1.15 -5.79 23.45
CA VAL A 195 1.69 -5.61 22.11
C VAL A 195 1.13 -6.71 21.21
N LEU A 196 0.30 -6.33 20.24
CA LEU A 196 -0.28 -7.25 19.27
C LEU A 196 0.51 -7.18 17.96
N ALA A 197 1.03 -8.32 17.53
CA ALA A 197 1.63 -8.50 16.23
C ALA A 197 0.58 -9.03 15.25
N CYS A 198 0.19 -8.21 14.27
CA CYS A 198 -0.82 -8.55 13.26
C CYS A 198 -0.43 -8.02 11.87
N PRO A 199 -1.12 -8.42 10.78
CA PRO A 199 -0.96 -7.76 9.49
C PRO A 199 -1.32 -6.26 9.62
N LEU A 200 -0.50 -5.37 9.06
CA LEU A 200 -0.68 -3.92 9.22
C LEU A 200 -2.03 -3.41 8.69
N ALA A 201 -2.58 -4.06 7.67
CA ALA A 201 -3.92 -3.77 7.13
C ALA A 201 -5.06 -4.00 8.15
N GLU A 202 -4.84 -4.82 9.18
CA GLU A 202 -5.81 -5.09 10.25
C GLU A 202 -5.66 -4.15 11.46
N SER A 203 -4.54 -3.42 11.56
CA SER A 203 -4.11 -2.73 12.78
C SER A 203 -5.17 -1.82 13.42
N ALA A 204 -5.79 -0.95 12.63
CA ALA A 204 -6.82 -0.03 13.09
C ALA A 204 -8.14 -0.74 13.45
N LEU A 205 -8.47 -1.84 12.77
CA LEU A 205 -9.64 -2.65 13.08
C LEU A 205 -9.43 -3.44 14.38
N TRP A 206 -8.24 -3.98 14.62
CA TRP A 206 -7.86 -4.58 15.90
C TRP A 206 -7.99 -3.61 17.06
N VAL A 207 -7.43 -2.40 16.94
CA VAL A 207 -7.54 -1.35 17.96
C VAL A 207 -9.00 -0.99 18.25
N ALA A 208 -9.82 -0.77 17.20
CA ALA A 208 -11.22 -0.43 17.36
C ALA A 208 -12.08 -1.58 17.91
N ALA A 209 -11.77 -2.83 17.54
CA ALA A 209 -12.40 -4.03 18.09
C ALA A 209 -12.11 -4.21 19.59
N VAL A 210 -10.85 -4.05 19.99
CA VAL A 210 -10.46 -4.13 21.41
C VAL A 210 -11.07 -2.98 22.22
N ALA A 211 -11.06 -1.74 21.70
CA ALA A 211 -11.69 -0.60 22.35
C ALA A 211 -13.21 -0.81 22.58
N ARG A 212 -13.90 -1.38 21.59
CA ARG A 212 -15.31 -1.80 21.73
C ARG A 212 -15.47 -2.88 22.81
N SER A 213 -14.55 -3.85 22.86
CA SER A 213 -14.57 -4.94 23.84
C SER A 213 -14.21 -4.51 25.27
N THR A 214 -13.45 -3.44 25.47
CA THR A 214 -13.24 -2.79 26.79
C THR A 214 -14.39 -1.85 27.17
N ALA A 215 -15.51 -1.86 26.44
CA ALA A 215 -16.61 -0.91 26.55
C ALA A 215 -16.17 0.57 26.48
N TYR A 216 -15.10 0.84 25.74
CA TYR A 216 -14.42 2.14 25.64
C TYR A 216 -13.96 2.68 27.00
N SER A 217 -13.21 1.87 27.75
CA SER A 217 -12.60 2.32 29.02
C SER A 217 -11.81 3.61 28.83
N ARG A 218 -12.02 4.54 29.77
CA ARG A 218 -11.40 5.89 29.78
C ARG A 218 -9.87 5.87 29.78
N ASP A 219 -9.26 4.82 30.32
CA ASP A 219 -7.80 4.65 30.36
C ASP A 219 -7.23 3.89 29.15
N PHE A 220 -8.07 3.51 28.17
CA PHE A 220 -7.65 2.75 27.01
C PHE A 220 -6.88 3.61 26.00
N SER A 221 -5.56 3.57 26.09
CA SER A 221 -4.61 4.18 25.14
C SER A 221 -4.13 3.18 24.09
N PHE A 222 -3.84 3.65 22.87
CA PHE A 222 -3.40 2.78 21.78
C PHE A 222 -2.39 3.40 20.81
N SER A 223 -1.74 2.55 20.01
CA SER A 223 -1.01 2.92 18.78
C SER A 223 -1.19 1.84 17.71
N THR A 224 -1.61 2.22 16.49
CA THR A 224 -1.85 1.29 15.36
C THR A 224 -0.58 0.87 14.63
N PHE A 225 0.59 1.46 14.94
CA PHE A 225 1.84 1.07 14.32
C PHE A 225 3.05 1.49 15.16
N GLU A 226 3.90 0.53 15.50
CA GLU A 226 5.21 0.74 16.12
C GLU A 226 6.29 -0.16 15.51
N THR A 227 7.53 0.23 15.70
CA THR A 227 8.72 -0.55 15.32
C THR A 227 9.42 -1.11 16.57
N ALA A 228 10.30 -2.10 16.39
CA ALA A 228 11.11 -2.65 17.47
C ALA A 228 11.98 -1.60 18.19
N ASP A 229 12.35 -0.51 17.51
CA ASP A 229 13.11 0.59 18.10
C ASP A 229 12.24 1.53 18.96
N ARG A 230 10.92 1.60 18.71
CA ARG A 230 10.00 2.49 19.43
C ARG A 230 9.16 1.79 20.50
N ILE A 231 9.03 0.46 20.46
CA ILE A 231 8.07 -0.26 21.32
C ILE A 231 8.27 -0.01 22.82
N GLU A 232 9.52 0.00 23.31
CA GLU A 232 9.81 0.30 24.72
C GLU A 232 9.43 1.74 25.10
N TYR A 233 9.59 2.69 24.17
CA TYR A 233 9.28 4.10 24.40
C TYR A 233 7.75 4.33 24.46
N ILE A 234 6.98 3.70 23.56
CA ILE A 234 5.52 3.83 23.60
C ILE A 234 4.89 3.15 24.82
N LEU A 235 5.47 2.05 25.29
CA LEU A 235 5.04 1.39 26.53
C LEU A 235 5.32 2.29 27.74
N ARG A 236 6.50 2.92 27.83
CA ARG A 236 6.81 3.91 28.88
C ARG A 236 5.92 5.15 28.82
N ALA A 237 5.39 5.51 27.65
CA ALA A 237 4.39 6.57 27.48
C ALA A 237 2.97 6.16 27.93
N GLY A 238 2.78 4.96 28.49
CA GLY A 238 1.50 4.51 29.04
C GLY A 238 0.51 3.98 27.99
N CYS A 239 0.98 3.50 26.84
CA CYS A 239 0.14 2.87 25.82
C CYS A 239 -0.37 1.48 26.27
N LYS A 240 -1.69 1.24 26.31
CA LYS A 240 -2.29 -0.05 26.72
C LYS A 240 -2.27 -1.08 25.61
N LEU A 241 -2.56 -0.69 24.36
CA LEU A 241 -2.49 -1.56 23.18
C LEU A 241 -1.63 -0.94 22.08
N SER A 242 -0.47 -1.53 21.80
CA SER A 242 0.34 -1.15 20.64
C SER A 242 0.40 -2.25 19.59
N ILE A 243 0.28 -1.88 18.32
CA ILE A 243 0.35 -2.81 17.20
C ILE A 243 1.73 -2.78 16.57
N VAL A 244 2.26 -3.95 16.24
CA VAL A 244 3.44 -4.12 15.37
C VAL A 244 3.09 -5.02 14.19
N ASP A 245 3.87 -4.92 13.12
CA ASP A 245 3.77 -5.85 12.00
C ASP A 245 4.14 -7.27 12.44
N VAL A 246 3.29 -8.24 12.13
CA VAL A 246 3.54 -9.67 12.33
C VAL A 246 4.84 -10.16 11.69
N ALA A 247 5.28 -9.56 10.58
CA ALA A 247 6.58 -9.86 9.97
C ALA A 247 7.76 -9.53 10.91
N HIS A 248 7.62 -8.52 11.77
CA HIS A 248 8.64 -8.04 12.69
C HIS A 248 8.51 -8.59 14.12
N ALA A 249 7.51 -9.45 14.38
CA ALA A 249 7.21 -10.05 15.68
C ALA A 249 8.44 -10.57 16.44
N HIS A 250 9.34 -11.27 15.74
CA HIS A 250 10.54 -11.89 16.31
C HIS A 250 11.58 -10.90 16.84
N HIS A 251 11.64 -9.68 16.31
CA HIS A 251 12.48 -8.59 16.82
C HIS A 251 11.82 -7.85 18.00
N VAL A 252 10.49 -7.87 18.08
CA VAL A 252 9.71 -7.13 19.07
C VAL A 252 9.54 -7.93 20.37
N ALA A 253 9.18 -9.21 20.29
CA ALA A 253 8.82 -10.03 21.46
C ALA A 253 9.84 -9.98 22.62
N PRO A 254 11.18 -10.07 22.40
CA PRO A 254 12.16 -10.01 23.49
C PRO A 254 12.16 -8.67 24.25
N LYS A 255 11.86 -7.56 23.55
CA LYS A 255 11.78 -6.21 24.14
C LYS A 255 10.51 -6.02 24.96
N VAL A 256 9.40 -6.61 24.52
CA VAL A 256 8.11 -6.57 25.22
C VAL A 256 8.19 -7.37 26.52
N ALA A 257 8.79 -8.57 26.48
CA ALA A 257 9.05 -9.37 27.68
C ALA A 257 9.96 -8.64 28.68
N ALA A 258 10.98 -7.91 28.21
CA ALA A 258 11.86 -7.10 29.08
C ALA A 258 11.15 -5.91 29.76
N MET A 259 9.95 -5.55 29.30
CA MET A 259 9.10 -4.48 29.86
C MET A 259 7.95 -5.02 30.74
N ASP A 260 7.89 -6.34 31.00
CA ASP A 260 6.77 -7.05 31.66
C ASP A 260 5.39 -6.85 30.98
N ALA A 261 5.42 -6.46 29.70
CA ALA A 261 4.23 -6.36 28.86
C ALA A 261 3.91 -7.71 28.20
N LEU A 262 2.64 -7.89 27.82
CA LEU A 262 2.16 -9.09 27.13
C LEU A 262 2.41 -8.96 25.62
N PHE A 263 2.96 -10.00 24.99
CA PHE A 263 3.15 -10.08 23.53
C PHE A 263 2.22 -11.13 22.93
N ILE A 264 1.38 -10.73 21.97
CA ILE A 264 0.39 -11.60 21.32
C ILE A 264 0.64 -11.57 19.82
N ARG A 265 0.53 -12.72 19.16
CA ARG A 265 0.40 -12.79 17.70
C ARG A 265 -1.05 -13.03 17.31
N SER A 266 -1.56 -12.33 16.30
CA SER A 266 -2.93 -12.54 15.82
C SER A 266 -3.11 -13.84 15.02
N ASP A 267 -2.02 -14.40 14.48
CA ASP A 267 -2.01 -15.61 13.66
C ASP A 267 -1.71 -16.90 14.44
N ASP A 268 -1.06 -16.78 15.61
CA ASP A 268 -0.73 -17.88 16.52
C ASP A 268 -0.77 -17.37 17.99
N PRO A 269 -1.98 -17.10 18.55
CA PRO A 269 -2.12 -16.60 19.92
C PRO A 269 -1.92 -17.70 20.97
N ASP A 270 -1.16 -17.41 22.03
CA ASP A 270 -1.06 -18.28 23.20
C ASP A 270 -2.37 -18.21 24.03
N TRP A 271 -3.31 -19.10 23.69
CA TRP A 271 -4.58 -19.21 24.39
C TRP A 271 -4.43 -19.58 25.88
N ALA A 272 -3.38 -20.29 26.28
CA ALA A 272 -3.20 -20.69 27.67
C ALA A 272 -2.79 -19.49 28.54
N GLU A 273 -1.97 -18.58 28.01
CA GLU A 273 -1.70 -17.30 28.66
C GLU A 273 -2.94 -16.39 28.63
N LEU A 274 -3.66 -16.30 27.50
CA LEU A 274 -4.85 -15.44 27.38
C LEU A 274 -6.02 -15.84 28.29
N GLU A 275 -6.34 -17.13 28.38
CA GLU A 275 -7.38 -17.66 29.28
C GLU A 275 -7.08 -17.37 30.76
N SER A 276 -5.82 -17.11 31.12
CA SER A 276 -5.45 -16.67 32.48
C SER A 276 -5.90 -15.25 32.80
N TYR A 277 -6.08 -14.36 31.81
CA TYR A 277 -6.62 -13.02 32.02
C TYR A 277 -8.16 -13.04 32.02
N GLU A 278 -8.79 -13.85 31.16
CA GLU A 278 -10.25 -14.07 31.16
C GLU A 278 -10.74 -14.63 32.52
N SER A 279 -10.00 -15.59 33.11
CA SER A 279 -10.35 -16.23 34.38
C SER A 279 -9.98 -15.41 35.64
N ASN A 280 -9.21 -14.33 35.49
CA ASN A 280 -8.89 -13.39 36.56
C ASN A 280 -9.90 -12.23 36.67
N GLU A 281 -10.90 -12.14 35.78
CA GLU A 281 -11.99 -11.19 35.97
C GLU A 281 -12.81 -11.54 37.22
N ASN A 282 -12.82 -10.62 38.18
CA ASN A 282 -13.72 -10.65 39.32
C ASN A 282 -15.17 -10.79 38.85
N SER A 283 -15.86 -11.78 39.42
CA SER A 283 -17.25 -12.19 39.15
C SER A 283 -18.34 -11.12 39.43
N ASP A 284 -17.97 -9.85 39.62
CA ASP A 284 -18.83 -8.77 40.12
C ASP A 284 -19.10 -7.63 39.11
N LEU A 285 -18.37 -7.53 37.98
CA LEU A 285 -18.52 -6.39 37.03
C LEU A 285 -19.34 -6.70 35.76
N LEU A 286 -19.42 -7.95 35.32
CA LEU A 286 -20.22 -8.35 34.14
C LEU A 286 -21.72 -8.56 34.42
N SER A 287 -22.18 -8.31 35.66
CA SER A 287 -23.56 -8.53 36.11
C SER A 287 -24.40 -7.25 36.22
N MET A 288 -23.89 -6.09 35.78
CA MET A 288 -24.71 -4.88 35.64
C MET A 288 -25.50 -4.89 34.33
N GLU A 289 -26.83 -5.06 34.44
CA GLU A 289 -27.76 -4.89 33.33
C GLU A 289 -27.57 -3.51 32.67
N ILE A 290 -27.56 -3.50 31.34
CA ILE A 290 -27.46 -2.28 30.53
C ILE A 290 -28.66 -1.38 30.86
N PRO A 291 -28.46 -0.17 31.45
CA PRO A 291 -29.57 0.74 31.69
C PRO A 291 -30.09 1.26 30.36
N SER A 292 -31.40 1.11 30.13
CA SER A 292 -32.06 1.72 28.99
C SER A 292 -31.87 3.24 28.99
N LEU A 293 -31.35 3.79 27.89
CA LEU A 293 -31.19 5.23 27.68
C LEU A 293 -32.54 5.94 27.68
N ASP A 294 -32.88 6.58 28.80
CA ASP A 294 -33.92 7.61 28.89
C ASP A 294 -33.28 8.95 29.30
N ALA A 295 -33.71 10.04 28.68
CA ALA A 295 -32.98 11.31 28.68
C ALA A 295 -33.31 12.24 29.86
N GLY A 296 -32.29 12.86 30.47
CA GLY A 296 -32.48 13.97 31.43
C GLY A 296 -31.15 14.52 32.01
N PRO A 297 -31.04 15.82 32.38
CA PRO A 297 -29.75 16.51 32.28
C PRO A 297 -29.17 17.20 33.55
N MET A 298 -27.87 17.53 33.47
CA MET A 298 -27.11 18.65 34.09
C MET A 298 -26.56 18.59 35.53
N GLY A 299 -25.28 18.99 35.66
CA GLY A 299 -24.57 19.43 36.88
C GLY A 299 -23.60 18.40 37.50
N GLY A 300 -22.37 18.71 37.93
CA GLY A 300 -21.56 19.96 37.86
C GLY A 300 -20.46 20.01 38.95
N ALA A 301 -19.26 20.54 38.61
CA ALA A 301 -18.09 20.81 39.50
C ALA A 301 -17.37 19.57 40.12
N ALA A 302 -16.12 19.63 40.65
CA ALA A 302 -14.87 20.38 40.37
C ALA A 302 -13.76 19.88 41.36
N ALA A 303 -12.47 20.26 41.14
CA ALA A 303 -11.33 20.20 42.09
C ALA A 303 -10.70 18.82 42.45
N ASP A 304 -9.40 18.65 42.79
CA ASP A 304 -8.14 19.40 42.53
C ASP A 304 -6.90 18.59 43.05
N LEU A 305 -5.67 18.89 42.61
CA LEU A 305 -4.33 18.58 43.22
C LEU A 305 -3.86 17.09 43.45
N ALA A 306 -2.57 16.73 43.63
CA ALA A 306 -1.26 17.23 43.14
C ALA A 306 -0.05 16.34 43.59
N ALA A 307 1.06 16.39 42.81
CA ALA A 307 2.49 16.39 43.21
C ALA A 307 3.29 15.11 43.61
N GLY A 308 4.51 15.01 43.02
CA GLY A 308 5.72 14.28 43.51
C GLY A 308 6.24 13.17 42.56
N GLY A 309 7.51 13.07 42.13
CA GLY A 309 8.71 13.90 42.33
C GLY A 309 9.98 13.08 42.69
N GLY A 310 10.94 12.86 41.78
CA GLY A 310 12.21 12.16 42.05
C GLY A 310 13.19 12.08 40.84
N LEU A 311 14.51 12.10 41.08
CA LEU A 311 15.58 12.25 40.04
C LEU A 311 16.61 11.09 39.99
N LEU A 312 16.99 10.68 38.75
CA LEU A 312 18.33 10.23 38.24
C LEU A 312 19.05 9.02 38.91
N PRO A 313 20.13 8.41 38.32
CA PRO A 313 20.76 8.49 36.96
C PRO A 313 20.62 7.13 36.19
N GLY A 314 21.29 6.76 35.07
CA GLY A 314 22.25 7.40 34.11
C GLY A 314 23.46 6.48 33.78
N ALA A 315 23.77 6.21 32.48
CA ALA A 315 24.86 5.31 32.01
C ALA A 315 25.35 5.63 30.56
N GLU A 316 26.51 5.07 30.17
CA GLU A 316 27.38 5.58 29.08
C GLU A 316 27.24 4.92 27.68
N LEU A 317 27.73 5.62 26.65
CA LEU A 317 27.83 5.20 25.24
C LEU A 317 29.12 4.41 24.97
N SER A 318 29.09 3.43 24.04
CA SER A 318 30.30 2.87 23.41
C SER A 318 30.15 2.73 21.89
N THR A 319 31.27 2.88 21.17
CA THR A 319 31.35 3.10 19.71
C THR A 319 31.88 1.87 18.97
N VAL A 320 31.37 1.61 17.75
CA VAL A 320 31.84 0.52 16.87
C VAL A 320 32.75 1.05 15.75
N ASP A 321 33.80 0.28 15.45
CA ASP A 321 34.84 0.56 14.45
C ASP A 321 34.40 0.16 13.02
N LEU A 322 34.54 1.07 12.06
CA LEU A 322 34.06 0.94 10.67
C LEU A 322 35.11 0.39 9.68
N THR A 323 36.28 -0.07 10.13
CA THR A 323 37.41 -0.43 9.26
C THR A 323 37.37 -1.86 8.65
N LYS A 324 36.21 -2.53 8.61
CA LYS A 324 36.09 -3.95 8.19
C LYS A 324 34.93 -4.26 7.23
N LEU A 325 35.00 -3.76 6.00
CA LEU A 325 34.22 -4.28 4.86
C LEU A 325 35.14 -4.47 3.64
N PRO A 326 35.04 -5.59 2.88
CA PRO A 326 35.87 -5.85 1.70
C PRO A 326 35.33 -5.15 0.44
N GLU A 327 36.23 -4.80 -0.48
CA GLU A 327 35.91 -4.07 -1.71
C GLU A 327 35.34 -4.97 -2.82
N LEU A 328 34.24 -4.54 -3.46
CA LEU A 328 33.57 -5.21 -4.58
C LEU A 328 34.16 -4.77 -5.93
N SER A 329 35.35 -5.27 -6.30
CA SER A 329 36.05 -4.81 -7.51
C SER A 329 36.64 -5.90 -8.43
N THR A 330 36.35 -7.20 -8.21
CA THR A 330 36.99 -8.30 -8.99
C THR A 330 36.06 -9.48 -9.34
N LEU A 331 35.18 -9.33 -10.33
CA LEU A 331 34.55 -10.45 -11.06
C LEU A 331 34.48 -10.13 -12.56
N SER A 332 34.58 -11.15 -13.42
CA SER A 332 34.74 -10.99 -14.88
C SER A 332 33.47 -11.24 -15.69
N GLU A 333 33.41 -10.71 -16.91
CA GLU A 333 32.19 -10.61 -17.74
C GLU A 333 31.50 -11.94 -18.04
N GLN A 334 32.21 -13.07 -18.08
CA GLN A 334 31.60 -14.38 -18.30
C GLN A 334 30.79 -14.89 -17.09
N SER A 335 31.07 -14.41 -15.87
CA SER A 335 30.24 -14.72 -14.69
C SER A 335 28.87 -14.01 -14.72
N VAL A 336 28.70 -13.02 -15.60
CA VAL A 336 27.50 -12.16 -15.67
C VAL A 336 26.41 -12.78 -16.56
N LEU A 337 26.75 -13.63 -17.53
CA LEU A 337 25.78 -14.27 -18.42
C LEU A 337 25.09 -15.50 -17.80
N ASP A 338 25.84 -16.40 -17.15
CA ASP A 338 25.24 -17.62 -16.55
C ASP A 338 24.26 -17.31 -15.40
N TYR A 339 24.35 -16.11 -14.82
CA TYR A 339 23.41 -15.62 -13.79
C TYR A 339 22.05 -15.16 -14.36
N ARG A 340 21.88 -15.08 -15.69
CA ARG A 340 20.66 -14.54 -16.34
C ARG A 340 19.68 -15.59 -16.90
N LEU A 341 19.97 -16.90 -16.82
CA LEU A 341 19.18 -17.94 -17.50
C LEU A 341 18.79 -19.16 -16.62
N GLN A 342 18.50 -18.94 -15.33
CA GLN A 342 17.74 -19.93 -14.53
C GLN A 342 16.36 -19.39 -14.12
N PRO A 343 15.30 -20.22 -14.13
CA PRO A 343 13.93 -19.76 -13.88
C PRO A 343 13.68 -19.57 -12.38
N ALA A 344 13.60 -18.30 -11.94
CA ALA A 344 13.17 -17.93 -10.59
C ALA A 344 11.65 -18.06 -10.41
N LEU A 345 11.09 -19.26 -10.66
CA LEU A 345 9.67 -19.55 -10.42
C LEU A 345 9.40 -19.88 -8.95
N GLY A 346 9.18 -18.82 -8.16
CA GLY A 346 8.61 -18.90 -6.82
C GLY A 346 7.08 -19.02 -6.85
N GLY A 347 6.54 -20.15 -7.30
CA GLY A 347 5.20 -20.63 -6.87
C GLY A 347 3.94 -19.86 -7.28
N ALA A 348 3.98 -18.91 -8.21
CA ALA A 348 2.75 -18.27 -8.73
C ALA A 348 2.05 -19.18 -9.75
N THR A 349 0.85 -19.68 -9.43
CA THR A 349 -0.03 -20.34 -10.41
C THR A 349 -0.69 -19.31 -11.34
N THR A 350 -1.01 -19.72 -12.57
CA THR A 350 -1.69 -18.87 -13.57
C THR A 350 -2.97 -18.23 -13.04
N ASP A 351 -3.73 -18.96 -12.20
CA ASP A 351 -4.93 -18.45 -11.52
C ASP A 351 -4.68 -17.18 -10.69
N SER A 352 -3.55 -17.09 -9.98
CA SER A 352 -3.26 -15.94 -9.09
C SER A 352 -2.94 -14.66 -9.87
N LEU A 353 -2.31 -14.79 -11.04
CA LEU A 353 -2.10 -13.69 -11.98
C LEU A 353 -3.44 -13.28 -12.61
N GLN A 354 -4.26 -14.25 -13.02
CA GLN A 354 -5.57 -14.01 -13.63
C GLN A 354 -6.57 -13.37 -12.65
N GLN A 355 -6.46 -13.64 -11.35
CA GLN A 355 -7.29 -13.01 -10.32
C GLN A 355 -6.91 -11.54 -10.09
N ASN A 356 -5.61 -11.20 -10.12
CA ASN A 356 -5.12 -9.82 -10.07
C ASN A 356 -5.51 -8.98 -11.30
N PHE A 357 -5.60 -9.58 -12.50
CA PHE A 357 -6.08 -8.87 -13.69
C PHE A 357 -7.61 -8.68 -13.73
N ASN A 358 -8.40 -9.62 -13.17
CA ASN A 358 -9.87 -9.52 -13.11
C ASN A 358 -10.36 -8.40 -12.16
N THR A 359 -9.59 -8.04 -11.13
CA THR A 359 -9.92 -6.93 -10.22
C THR A 359 -9.53 -5.55 -10.79
N GLN A 360 -8.59 -5.48 -11.73
CA GLN A 360 -8.13 -4.24 -12.36
C GLN A 360 -8.89 -3.85 -13.65
N THR A 361 -9.63 -4.77 -14.26
CA THR A 361 -10.33 -4.55 -15.55
C THR A 361 -11.50 -3.56 -15.47
N MET A 362 -11.96 -3.21 -14.27
CA MET A 362 -12.89 -2.09 -14.02
C MET A 362 -12.17 -1.01 -13.20
N PRO A 363 -11.29 -0.19 -13.82
CA PRO A 363 -11.80 1.09 -14.33
C PRO A 363 -11.09 1.64 -15.59
N LEU A 364 -10.25 0.86 -16.27
CA LEU A 364 -9.35 1.35 -17.34
C LEU A 364 -10.06 2.07 -18.51
N ASN A 365 -11.27 1.65 -18.88
CA ASN A 365 -12.08 2.29 -19.92
C ASN A 365 -12.51 3.74 -19.59
N SER A 366 -12.19 4.27 -18.40
CA SER A 366 -12.60 5.63 -17.99
C SER A 366 -11.50 6.70 -18.07
N ARG A 367 -10.20 6.31 -18.06
CA ARG A 367 -9.06 7.24 -18.20
C ARG A 367 -7.81 6.54 -18.76
N VAL A 368 -7.72 6.44 -20.08
CA VAL A 368 -6.42 6.29 -20.74
C VAL A 368 -5.60 7.55 -20.43
N MET A 369 -4.46 7.43 -19.75
CA MET A 369 -3.53 8.56 -19.61
C MET A 369 -3.01 8.94 -21.00
N GLY A 370 -3.21 10.21 -21.37
CA GLY A 370 -2.82 10.73 -22.67
C GLY A 370 -1.33 10.48 -22.95
N LEU A 371 -1.03 10.06 -24.18
CA LEU A 371 0.32 9.68 -24.60
C LEU A 371 1.33 10.80 -24.29
N GLU A 372 2.46 10.42 -23.71
CA GLU A 372 3.63 11.29 -23.57
C GLU A 372 4.24 11.58 -24.94
N GLU A 373 5.05 12.65 -25.04
CA GLU A 373 5.59 13.12 -26.32
C GLU A 373 6.46 12.05 -27.01
N PHE A 374 7.23 11.28 -26.25
CA PHE A 374 8.04 10.19 -26.80
C PHE A 374 7.18 9.02 -27.30
N GLU A 375 6.08 8.70 -26.60
CA GLU A 375 5.15 7.65 -27.01
C GLU A 375 4.45 8.04 -28.32
N ARG A 376 4.04 9.31 -28.49
CA ARG A 376 3.48 9.82 -29.75
C ARG A 376 4.47 9.70 -30.90
N GLN A 377 5.69 10.20 -30.72
CA GLN A 377 6.72 10.18 -31.77
C GLN A 377 7.08 8.75 -32.22
N ILE A 378 6.90 7.75 -31.35
CA ILE A 378 7.16 6.34 -31.70
C ILE A 378 5.90 5.63 -32.23
N ILE A 379 4.71 5.97 -31.75
CA ILE A 379 3.42 5.46 -32.28
C ILE A 379 3.13 6.02 -33.68
N GLU A 380 3.65 7.22 -34.00
CA GLU A 380 3.61 7.82 -35.33
C GLU A 380 4.75 7.31 -36.25
N SER A 381 5.63 6.43 -35.75
CA SER A 381 6.72 5.84 -36.53
C SER A 381 6.20 4.74 -37.48
N PRO A 382 6.58 4.74 -38.77
CA PRO A 382 6.25 3.66 -39.69
C PRO A 382 7.04 2.35 -39.43
N GLU A 383 8.02 2.37 -38.51
CA GLU A 383 8.89 1.23 -38.22
C GLU A 383 8.39 0.45 -36.99
N ILE A 384 7.75 -0.70 -37.21
CA ILE A 384 7.19 -1.59 -36.16
C ILE A 384 8.23 -1.99 -35.09
N TYR A 385 9.50 -2.15 -35.46
CA TYR A 385 10.59 -2.42 -34.51
C TYR A 385 10.84 -1.28 -33.51
N SER A 386 10.34 -0.06 -33.77
CA SER A 386 10.31 1.03 -32.79
C SER A 386 9.41 0.70 -31.60
N TYR A 387 8.41 -0.18 -31.76
CA TYR A 387 7.55 -0.63 -30.67
C TYR A 387 8.24 -1.69 -29.78
N LEU A 388 9.12 -2.53 -30.34
CA LEU A 388 10.07 -3.31 -29.54
C LEU A 388 11.04 -2.40 -28.79
N ARG A 389 11.45 -1.29 -29.41
CA ARG A 389 12.23 -0.25 -28.75
C ARG A 389 11.44 0.45 -27.63
N ILE A 390 10.13 0.67 -27.73
CA ILE A 390 9.28 1.08 -26.59
C ILE A 390 9.38 0.04 -25.46
N LEU A 391 9.12 -1.24 -25.75
CA LEU A 391 9.12 -2.29 -24.73
C LEU A 391 10.49 -2.42 -24.03
N ASN A 392 11.58 -2.11 -24.72
CA ASN A 392 12.95 -2.13 -24.19
C ASN A 392 13.41 -0.78 -23.58
N GLU A 393 12.94 0.38 -24.03
CA GLU A 393 13.30 1.70 -23.43
C GLU A 393 12.39 2.08 -22.25
N LEU A 394 11.20 1.47 -22.16
CA LEU A 394 10.46 1.36 -20.91
C LEU A 394 11.27 0.58 -19.86
N ASP A 395 12.22 -0.27 -20.27
CA ASP A 395 13.08 -1.00 -19.34
C ASP A 395 14.04 -0.07 -18.58
N ASP A 396 14.59 0.93 -19.29
CA ASP A 396 15.54 1.93 -18.77
C ASP A 396 14.87 3.10 -18.02
N ASN A 397 13.66 3.51 -18.42
CA ASN A 397 12.99 4.70 -17.85
C ASN A 397 11.96 4.39 -16.73
N LEU A 398 11.43 3.17 -16.64
CA LEU A 398 10.53 2.76 -15.56
C LEU A 398 11.23 1.78 -14.61
N THR A 399 11.35 2.13 -13.33
CA THR A 399 12.14 1.36 -12.36
C THR A 399 11.45 0.12 -11.80
N SER A 400 10.17 -0.14 -12.11
CA SER A 400 9.45 -1.33 -11.63
C SER A 400 8.74 -2.11 -12.75
N TRP A 401 8.77 -3.44 -12.65
CA TRP A 401 8.15 -4.36 -13.61
C TRP A 401 6.62 -4.23 -13.66
N ALA A 402 5.98 -3.89 -12.54
CA ALA A 402 4.54 -3.70 -12.46
C ALA A 402 4.07 -2.46 -13.24
N ALA A 403 4.81 -1.34 -13.18
CA ALA A 403 4.49 -0.14 -13.96
C ALA A 403 4.58 -0.40 -15.48
N LYS A 404 5.58 -1.18 -15.91
CA LYS A 404 5.73 -1.62 -17.31
C LYS A 404 4.51 -2.41 -17.78
N LEU A 405 4.02 -3.35 -16.95
CA LEU A 405 2.83 -4.15 -17.27
C LEU A 405 1.54 -3.34 -17.35
N VAL A 406 1.33 -2.42 -16.40
CA VAL A 406 0.15 -1.54 -16.43
C VAL A 406 0.16 -0.66 -17.68
N ARG A 407 1.30 -0.04 -18.04
CA ARG A 407 1.36 0.83 -19.23
C ARG A 407 1.17 0.06 -20.54
N VAL A 408 1.74 -1.14 -20.67
CA VAL A 408 1.48 -2.02 -21.82
C VAL A 408 0.01 -2.43 -21.89
N HIS A 409 -0.63 -2.70 -20.76
CA HIS A 409 -2.06 -3.01 -20.72
C HIS A 409 -2.93 -1.80 -21.10
N GLU A 410 -2.62 -0.58 -20.62
CA GLU A 410 -3.30 0.66 -21.04
C GLU A 410 -3.21 0.88 -22.56
N LEU A 411 -2.02 0.75 -23.15
CA LEU A 411 -1.81 0.83 -24.61
C LEU A 411 -2.61 -0.24 -25.37
N LEU A 412 -2.74 -1.45 -24.81
CA LEU A 412 -3.57 -2.51 -25.35
C LEU A 412 -5.06 -2.36 -25.04
N THR A 413 -5.52 -1.32 -24.34
CA THR A 413 -6.94 -0.97 -24.17
C THR A 413 -7.41 0.17 -25.10
N LEU A 414 -6.53 0.73 -25.93
CA LEU A 414 -6.88 1.78 -26.89
C LEU A 414 -7.97 1.35 -27.89
N ASP A 415 -8.82 2.29 -28.29
CA ASP A 415 -9.93 2.08 -29.22
C ASP A 415 -9.41 1.60 -30.60
N PRO A 416 -9.80 0.40 -31.07
CA PRO A 416 -9.30 -0.16 -32.33
C PRO A 416 -9.92 0.52 -33.56
N ASN A 417 -10.90 1.41 -33.38
CA ASN A 417 -11.49 2.24 -34.43
C ASN A 417 -10.74 3.57 -34.59
N ASP A 418 -9.92 3.96 -33.60
CA ASP A 418 -8.94 5.04 -33.75
C ASP A 418 -7.67 4.50 -34.43
N ALA A 419 -7.03 5.33 -35.26
CA ALA A 419 -5.83 4.96 -36.00
C ALA A 419 -4.68 4.57 -35.05
N THR A 420 -4.57 5.24 -33.90
CA THR A 420 -3.55 4.95 -32.88
C THR A 420 -3.79 3.59 -32.22
N GLY A 421 -5.01 3.32 -31.74
CA GLY A 421 -5.33 2.05 -31.10
C GLY A 421 -5.28 0.86 -32.07
N LEU A 422 -5.71 1.06 -33.33
CA LEU A 422 -5.55 0.08 -34.40
C LEU A 422 -4.07 -0.25 -34.64
N HIS A 423 -3.22 0.77 -34.78
CA HIS A 423 -1.78 0.60 -35.02
C HIS A 423 -1.11 -0.15 -33.86
N VAL A 424 -1.27 0.34 -32.63
CA VAL A 424 -0.66 -0.22 -31.41
C VAL A 424 -1.04 -1.68 -31.20
N ARG A 425 -2.34 -2.01 -31.27
CA ARG A 425 -2.82 -3.38 -31.04
C ARG A 425 -2.41 -4.33 -32.18
N SER A 426 -2.39 -3.85 -33.43
CA SER A 426 -1.93 -4.64 -34.58
C SER A 426 -0.42 -4.89 -34.58
N ALA A 427 0.38 -3.89 -34.17
CA ALA A 427 1.83 -4.01 -34.02
C ALA A 427 2.18 -5.03 -32.92
N PHE A 428 1.48 -5.01 -31.79
CA PHE A 428 1.65 -6.02 -30.74
C PHE A 428 1.38 -7.45 -31.23
N LEU A 429 0.29 -7.68 -31.97
CA LEU A 429 -0.01 -8.99 -32.57
C LEU A 429 1.09 -9.44 -33.54
N ALA A 430 1.61 -8.54 -34.38
CA ALA A 430 2.68 -8.83 -35.31
C ALA A 430 4.00 -9.19 -34.60
N LEU A 431 4.35 -8.45 -33.54
CA LEU A 431 5.56 -8.69 -32.73
C LEU A 431 5.51 -10.01 -31.96
N VAL A 432 4.37 -10.30 -31.30
CA VAL A 432 4.16 -11.58 -30.61
C VAL A 432 4.30 -12.76 -31.56
N LEU A 433 3.89 -12.61 -32.82
CA LEU A 433 3.99 -13.66 -33.84
C LEU A 433 5.42 -13.85 -34.38
N LEU A 434 6.25 -12.80 -34.40
CA LEU A 434 7.60 -12.83 -34.98
C LEU A 434 8.71 -13.17 -33.95
N GLU A 435 8.61 -12.60 -32.75
CA GLU A 435 9.63 -12.71 -31.69
C GLU A 435 9.13 -13.44 -30.43
N GLY A 436 7.85 -13.81 -30.38
CA GLY A 436 7.22 -14.43 -29.21
C GLY A 436 6.65 -13.41 -28.22
N VAL A 437 5.96 -13.91 -27.20
CA VAL A 437 5.39 -13.08 -26.12
C VAL A 437 6.51 -12.55 -25.22
N PRO A 438 6.53 -11.24 -24.88
CA PRO A 438 7.49 -10.69 -23.92
C PRO A 438 7.39 -11.41 -22.56
N GLN A 439 8.53 -11.73 -21.94
CA GLN A 439 8.64 -12.59 -20.73
C GLN A 439 7.75 -12.19 -19.54
N TYR A 440 7.27 -10.95 -19.50
CA TYR A 440 6.50 -10.39 -18.39
C TYR A 440 4.98 -10.49 -18.59
N TRP A 441 4.51 -10.81 -19.81
CA TRP A 441 3.11 -10.68 -20.17
C TRP A 441 2.26 -11.89 -19.74
N SER A 442 1.31 -11.64 -18.83
CA SER A 442 0.33 -12.60 -18.31
C SER A 442 -1.12 -12.11 -18.40
N GLY A 443 -1.35 -11.01 -19.14
CA GLY A 443 -2.61 -10.26 -19.14
C GLY A 443 -3.70 -10.87 -20.01
N VAL A 444 -4.37 -11.91 -19.50
CA VAL A 444 -5.52 -12.62 -20.12
C VAL A 444 -6.65 -11.69 -20.59
N HIS A 445 -6.73 -10.48 -20.03
CA HIS A 445 -7.79 -9.51 -20.29
C HIS A 445 -7.41 -8.34 -21.20
N SER A 446 -6.19 -8.31 -21.76
CA SER A 446 -5.68 -7.16 -22.54
C SER A 446 -6.32 -6.98 -23.93
N PHE A 447 -7.13 -7.94 -24.39
CA PHE A 447 -7.80 -7.94 -25.70
C PHE A 447 -9.33 -8.07 -25.60
N VAL A 448 -9.91 -7.80 -24.42
CA VAL A 448 -11.35 -7.99 -24.17
C VAL A 448 -12.16 -6.85 -24.82
N HIS A 449 -13.40 -7.18 -25.22
CA HIS A 449 -14.38 -6.28 -25.86
C HIS A 449 -14.05 -5.83 -27.30
N LEU A 450 -13.67 -6.77 -28.17
CA LEU A 450 -13.63 -6.56 -29.63
C LEU A 450 -14.83 -7.21 -30.32
N THR A 451 -15.53 -6.44 -31.16
CA THR A 451 -16.54 -6.94 -32.11
C THR A 451 -15.88 -7.80 -33.21
N ALA A 452 -16.68 -8.58 -33.94
CA ALA A 452 -16.18 -9.40 -35.05
C ALA A 452 -15.53 -8.56 -36.18
N GLU A 453 -16.00 -7.33 -36.38
CA GLU A 453 -15.46 -6.39 -37.36
C GLU A 453 -14.09 -5.86 -36.91
N GLU A 454 -13.97 -5.38 -35.68
CA GLU A 454 -12.69 -4.92 -35.11
C GLU A 454 -11.64 -6.06 -35.06
N LYS A 455 -12.05 -7.27 -34.67
CA LYS A 455 -11.17 -8.46 -34.73
C LYS A 455 -10.65 -8.70 -36.16
N THR A 456 -11.51 -8.55 -37.17
CA THR A 456 -11.10 -8.72 -38.58
C THR A 456 -10.12 -7.64 -39.02
N THR A 457 -10.41 -6.37 -38.71
CA THR A 457 -9.56 -5.22 -39.07
C THR A 457 -8.19 -5.27 -38.40
N LEU A 458 -8.13 -5.63 -37.11
CA LEU A 458 -6.88 -5.87 -36.38
C LEU A 458 -6.07 -7.02 -37.00
N VAL A 459 -6.71 -8.16 -37.29
CA VAL A 459 -6.04 -9.33 -37.89
C VAL A 459 -5.44 -8.99 -39.26
N THR A 460 -6.20 -8.32 -40.13
CA THR A 460 -5.70 -7.95 -41.47
C THR A 460 -4.60 -6.89 -41.40
N THR A 461 -4.66 -5.95 -40.46
CA THR A 461 -3.61 -4.93 -40.25
C THR A 461 -2.32 -5.55 -39.71
N ALA A 462 -2.43 -6.41 -38.68
CA ALA A 462 -1.29 -7.17 -38.16
C ALA A 462 -0.67 -8.11 -39.22
N LYS A 463 -1.48 -8.75 -40.07
CA LYS A 463 -1.01 -9.54 -41.21
C LYS A 463 -0.16 -8.69 -42.16
N ASN A 464 -0.61 -7.49 -42.51
CA ASN A 464 0.13 -6.61 -43.42
C ASN A 464 1.49 -6.21 -42.81
N TYR A 465 1.54 -5.93 -41.51
CA TYR A 465 2.78 -5.66 -40.77
C TYR A 465 3.74 -6.86 -40.80
N VAL A 466 3.26 -8.07 -40.52
CA VAL A 466 4.09 -9.29 -40.58
C VAL A 466 4.64 -9.52 -41.99
N VAL A 467 3.81 -9.42 -43.03
CA VAL A 467 4.24 -9.60 -44.43
C VAL A 467 5.27 -8.53 -44.84
N GLN A 468 5.04 -7.26 -44.51
CA GLN A 468 5.98 -6.18 -44.78
C GLN A 468 7.35 -6.42 -44.11
N LEU A 469 7.37 -6.87 -42.86
CA LEU A 469 8.61 -7.18 -42.13
C LEU A 469 9.34 -8.39 -42.75
N LEU A 470 8.64 -9.49 -43.04
CA LEU A 470 9.23 -10.68 -43.67
C LEU A 470 9.86 -10.36 -45.03
N MET A 471 9.20 -9.55 -45.87
CA MET A 471 9.74 -9.07 -47.14
C MET A 471 10.96 -8.16 -46.97
N THR A 472 10.88 -7.22 -46.02
CA THR A 472 11.91 -6.19 -45.80
C THR A 472 13.21 -6.79 -45.25
N TYR A 473 13.10 -7.75 -44.33
CA TYR A 473 14.24 -8.37 -43.66
C TYR A 473 14.68 -9.72 -44.27
N GLN A 474 14.04 -10.16 -45.37
CA GLN A 474 14.35 -11.40 -46.10
C GLN A 474 14.48 -12.65 -45.19
N LEU A 475 13.63 -12.74 -44.17
CA LEU A 475 13.65 -13.84 -43.20
C LEU A 475 13.26 -15.14 -43.89
N SER A 476 14.07 -16.20 -43.73
CA SER A 476 13.83 -17.48 -44.40
C SER A 476 12.51 -18.11 -43.95
N ARG A 477 11.79 -18.73 -44.90
CA ARG A 477 10.43 -19.24 -44.66
C ARG A 477 10.37 -20.23 -43.49
N ASP A 478 11.37 -21.10 -43.39
CA ASP A 478 11.43 -22.15 -42.38
C ASP A 478 11.64 -21.61 -40.96
N ASN A 479 12.35 -20.48 -40.80
CA ASN A 479 12.68 -19.91 -39.48
C ASN A 479 11.45 -19.32 -38.76
N TRP A 480 10.49 -18.76 -39.48
CA TRP A 480 9.31 -18.14 -38.87
C TRP A 480 8.13 -19.12 -38.72
N GLU A 481 7.94 -20.05 -39.66
CA GLU A 481 6.93 -21.11 -39.52
C GLU A 481 7.20 -21.97 -38.27
N GLN A 482 8.47 -22.24 -37.93
CA GLN A 482 8.84 -22.92 -36.68
C GLN A 482 8.54 -22.07 -35.42
N ARG A 483 8.99 -20.81 -35.36
CA ARG A 483 8.74 -19.90 -34.21
C ARG A 483 7.25 -19.74 -33.89
N ILE A 484 6.42 -19.67 -34.93
CA ILE A 484 4.95 -19.61 -34.81
C ILE A 484 4.34 -20.91 -34.27
N SER A 485 4.98 -22.06 -34.49
CA SER A 485 4.50 -23.33 -33.94
C SER A 485 4.72 -23.42 -32.43
N GLU A 486 5.80 -22.80 -31.92
CA GLU A 486 6.21 -22.82 -30.52
C GLU A 486 5.31 -21.92 -29.63
N THR A 487 4.66 -20.90 -30.22
CA THR A 487 3.80 -19.93 -29.51
C THR A 487 2.52 -20.54 -28.92
N ASN A 488 2.12 -21.76 -29.31
CA ASN A 488 0.86 -22.38 -28.86
C ASN A 488 0.94 -23.11 -27.50
N THR A 489 2.11 -23.13 -26.84
CA THR A 489 2.35 -24.05 -25.72
C THR A 489 2.18 -23.44 -24.32
N TYR A 490 1.84 -22.15 -24.19
CA TYR A 490 2.01 -21.39 -22.94
C TYR A 490 0.84 -20.49 -22.50
N TYR A 491 -0.31 -20.46 -23.19
CA TYR A 491 -1.32 -19.42 -22.97
C TYR A 491 -2.77 -19.95 -22.84
N ASP A 492 -3.36 -19.74 -21.66
CA ASP A 492 -4.78 -20.02 -21.38
C ASP A 492 -5.76 -18.94 -21.93
N ASN A 493 -5.28 -18.02 -22.78
CA ASN A 493 -6.10 -16.96 -23.38
C ASN A 493 -6.65 -17.34 -24.76
N LEU A 494 -7.84 -17.93 -24.78
CA LEU A 494 -8.54 -18.37 -26.00
C LEU A 494 -8.72 -17.24 -27.04
N ASP A 495 -8.90 -15.98 -26.63
CA ASP A 495 -9.23 -14.89 -27.55
C ASP A 495 -7.99 -14.29 -28.23
N LEU A 496 -6.86 -14.16 -27.51
CA LEU A 496 -5.58 -13.81 -28.15
C LEU A 496 -5.06 -14.94 -29.04
N VAL A 497 -5.13 -16.19 -28.58
CA VAL A 497 -4.70 -17.35 -29.39
C VAL A 497 -5.52 -17.43 -30.68
N GLY A 498 -6.84 -17.18 -30.62
CA GLY A 498 -7.69 -17.08 -31.80
C GLY A 498 -7.29 -15.95 -32.77
N LEU A 499 -6.91 -14.78 -32.27
CA LEU A 499 -6.40 -13.67 -33.09
C LEU A 499 -5.04 -14.01 -33.73
N LEU A 500 -4.10 -14.57 -32.98
CA LEU A 500 -2.78 -14.96 -33.49
C LEU A 500 -2.86 -16.06 -34.56
N GLU A 501 -3.68 -17.09 -34.34
CA GLU A 501 -3.95 -18.13 -35.35
C GLU A 501 -4.65 -17.55 -36.60
N ALA A 502 -5.53 -16.55 -36.44
CA ALA A 502 -6.15 -15.86 -37.57
C ALA A 502 -5.13 -15.02 -38.38
N VAL A 503 -4.24 -14.26 -37.72
CA VAL A 503 -3.14 -13.52 -38.38
C VAL A 503 -2.24 -14.47 -39.14
N LYS A 504 -1.74 -15.51 -38.45
CA LYS A 504 -0.94 -16.60 -39.02
C LYS A 504 -1.60 -17.24 -40.24
N THR A 505 -2.89 -17.54 -40.16
CA THR A 505 -3.65 -18.14 -41.27
C THR A 505 -3.69 -17.21 -42.48
N GLN A 506 -3.93 -15.90 -42.29
CA GLN A 506 -3.89 -14.92 -43.37
C GLN A 506 -2.48 -14.72 -43.93
N VAL A 507 -1.43 -14.64 -43.10
CA VAL A 507 -0.02 -14.54 -43.53
C VAL A 507 0.38 -15.76 -44.38
N LEU A 508 0.07 -16.97 -43.91
CA LEU A 508 0.36 -18.21 -44.64
C LEU A 508 -0.44 -18.33 -45.94
N ALA A 509 -1.64 -17.75 -46.02
CA ALA A 509 -2.41 -17.69 -47.26
C ALA A 509 -1.77 -16.71 -48.27
N GLU A 510 -1.45 -15.49 -47.84
CA GLU A 510 -0.81 -14.44 -48.67
C GLU A 510 0.52 -14.94 -49.27
N LEU A 511 1.39 -15.50 -48.43
CA LEU A 511 2.70 -16.05 -48.83
C LEU A 511 2.58 -17.37 -49.63
N LYS A 512 1.40 -17.99 -49.71
CA LYS A 512 1.12 -19.08 -50.66
C LYS A 512 0.69 -18.51 -52.01
N THR A 513 -0.16 -17.49 -52.06
CA THR A 513 -0.55 -16.81 -53.31
C THR A 513 0.63 -16.14 -54.01
N GLU A 514 1.55 -15.51 -53.28
CA GLU A 514 2.77 -14.95 -53.89
C GLU A 514 3.68 -16.03 -54.49
N SER A 515 3.82 -17.18 -53.82
CA SER A 515 4.56 -18.32 -54.37
C SER A 515 3.92 -18.97 -55.59
N VAL A 516 2.63 -18.71 -55.86
CA VAL A 516 1.95 -19.11 -57.11
C VAL A 516 2.16 -18.06 -58.22
N HIS A 517 2.42 -16.80 -57.88
CA HIS A 517 2.79 -15.75 -58.85
C HIS A 517 4.30 -15.68 -59.14
N HIS A 518 5.15 -16.36 -58.37
CA HIS A 518 6.52 -16.70 -58.75
C HIS A 518 6.60 -18.06 -59.44
N HIS A 519 6.01 -18.13 -60.64
CA HIS A 519 6.60 -19.00 -61.67
C HIS A 519 8.04 -18.55 -61.90
N PRO A 520 9.04 -19.47 -61.91
CA PRO A 520 10.36 -19.11 -62.37
C PRO A 520 10.27 -18.64 -63.83
N PRO A 521 11.07 -17.65 -64.26
CA PRO A 521 11.15 -17.30 -65.67
C PRO A 521 11.55 -18.56 -66.45
N GLN A 522 10.74 -18.91 -67.45
CA GLN A 522 11.04 -20.02 -68.36
C GLN A 522 12.34 -19.70 -69.10
N TYR A 523 13.31 -20.61 -68.97
CA TYR A 523 14.50 -20.74 -69.80
C TYR A 523 14.47 -22.11 -70.47
#